data_AF-A0A1W1CS51-F1
#
_entry.id   AF-A0A1W1CS51-F1
#
_cell.length_a   1.000
_cell.length_b   1.000
_cell.length_c   1.000
_cell.angle_alpha   90.00
_cell.angle_beta   90.00
_cell.angle_gamma   90.00
#
_symmetry.space_group_name_H-M   'P 1'
#
loop_
_entity.id
_entity.type
_entity.pdbx_description
1 polymer ?
#
loop_
_entity_poly.entity_id
_entity_poly.type
_entity_poly.pdbx_seq_one_letter_code
_entity_poly.pdbx_strand_id
1 'polypeptide(L)'
;MIDSAKLLEISAEWGKEIREQSESIVFEGFDSPKYDKSAYEEILEQYVEFEEKVPLLTTMVVIYGDIALAYLNVQDVKNAFIYACAYLELNKNDDKRSRSAYDILSNISLASGNKVKGVEFYKLAHPQETLESSAVLQHLTKQMAEEKEEEISVKVPQNLSDYEKPKTFFLLQDKEEFAIRSTMLTMNLERDEAIKYLEKMKEN
;
A
#
# COMPACT_ATOMS: atom_id res chain seq x y z
N MET A 1 6.28 -25.93 -17.10
CA MET A 1 6.76 -24.53 -17.08
C MET A 1 5.55 -23.68 -16.75
N ILE A 2 5.58 -22.90 -15.67
CA ILE A 2 4.43 -22.09 -15.25
C ILE A 2 4.27 -20.93 -16.25
N ASP A 3 3.08 -20.79 -16.84
CA ASP A 3 2.79 -19.75 -17.82
C ASP A 3 2.72 -18.38 -17.14
N SER A 4 3.78 -17.59 -17.33
CA SER A 4 3.90 -16.26 -16.73
C SER A 4 2.88 -15.25 -17.27
N ALA A 5 2.38 -15.44 -18.50
CA ALA A 5 1.34 -14.58 -19.05
C ALA A 5 0.00 -14.85 -18.36
N LYS A 6 -0.33 -16.13 -18.16
CA LYS A 6 -1.53 -16.54 -17.41
C LYS A 6 -1.50 -16.08 -15.95
N LEU A 7 -0.34 -16.16 -15.28
CA LEU A 7 -0.16 -15.63 -13.93
C LEU A 7 -0.43 -14.12 -13.86
N LEU A 8 0.09 -13.37 -14.84
CA LEU A 8 -0.10 -11.93 -14.91
C LEU A 8 -1.58 -11.56 -15.11
N GLU A 9 -2.28 -12.26 -16.01
CA GLU A 9 -3.70 -12.06 -16.28
C GLU A 9 -4.55 -12.28 -15.02
N ILE A 10 -4.43 -13.45 -14.37
CA ILE A 10 -5.18 -13.78 -13.15
C ILE A 10 -4.90 -12.76 -12.04
N SER A 11 -3.63 -12.40 -11.85
CA SER A 11 -3.26 -11.43 -10.79
C SER A 11 -3.78 -10.03 -11.12
N ALA A 12 -3.82 -9.63 -12.39
CA ALA A 12 -4.31 -8.32 -12.79
C ALA A 12 -5.84 -8.21 -12.65
N GLU A 13 -6.58 -9.27 -13.02
CA GLU A 13 -8.04 -9.32 -12.87
C GLU A 13 -8.44 -9.27 -11.40
N TRP A 14 -7.84 -10.12 -10.56
CA TRP A 14 -8.17 -10.13 -9.13
C TRP A 14 -7.85 -8.78 -8.46
N GLY A 15 -6.70 -8.18 -8.76
CA GLY A 15 -6.35 -6.86 -8.21
C GLY A 15 -7.30 -5.76 -8.67
N LYS A 16 -7.83 -5.86 -9.91
CA LYS A 16 -8.83 -4.93 -10.44
C LYS A 16 -10.16 -5.06 -9.69
N GLU A 17 -10.63 -6.28 -9.42
CA GLU A 17 -11.88 -6.51 -8.69
C GLU A 17 -11.84 -5.91 -7.28
N ILE A 18 -10.74 -6.12 -6.54
CA ILE A 18 -10.57 -5.53 -5.20
C ILE A 18 -10.60 -4.00 -5.29
N ARG A 19 -9.93 -3.42 -6.29
CA ARG A 19 -9.92 -1.96 -6.47
C ARG A 19 -11.30 -1.41 -6.79
N GLU A 20 -12.06 -2.03 -7.70
CA GLU A 20 -13.41 -1.59 -8.04
C GLU A 20 -14.35 -1.63 -6.81
N GLN A 21 -14.22 -2.66 -5.96
CA GLN A 21 -14.91 -2.71 -4.68
C GLN A 21 -14.48 -1.56 -3.75
N SER A 22 -13.17 -1.32 -3.62
CA SER A 22 -12.64 -0.23 -2.81
C SER A 22 -13.10 1.15 -3.27
N GLU A 23 -13.16 1.40 -4.58
CA GLU A 23 -13.60 2.67 -5.17
C GLU A 23 -15.11 2.88 -5.00
N SER A 24 -15.88 1.81 -4.76
CA SER A 24 -17.32 1.92 -4.47
C SER A 24 -17.60 2.49 -3.08
N ILE A 25 -16.62 2.45 -2.17
CA ILE A 25 -16.72 3.05 -0.84
C ILE A 25 -16.27 4.51 -0.90
N VAL A 26 -17.19 5.42 -0.56
CA VAL A 26 -16.88 6.85 -0.49
C VAL A 26 -16.31 7.17 0.89
N PHE A 27 -15.01 7.50 0.95
CA PHE A 27 -14.39 8.01 2.18
C PHE A 27 -14.74 9.48 2.38
N GLU A 28 -15.60 9.77 3.36
CA GLU A 28 -15.99 11.13 3.75
C GLU A 28 -15.21 11.65 4.99
N GLY A 29 -14.21 10.89 5.46
CA GLY A 29 -13.45 11.18 6.67
C GLY A 29 -13.80 10.25 7.85
N PHE A 30 -12.87 10.09 8.79
CA PHE A 30 -13.02 9.20 9.95
C PHE A 30 -14.16 9.60 10.90
N ASP A 31 -14.50 10.89 10.95
CA ASP A 31 -15.59 11.41 11.77
C ASP A 31 -16.96 11.36 11.06
N SER A 32 -17.02 10.88 9.82
CA SER A 32 -18.29 10.79 9.08
C SER A 32 -19.20 9.72 9.71
N PRO A 33 -20.51 10.00 9.88
CA PRO A 33 -21.46 8.99 10.31
C PRO A 33 -21.65 7.84 9.28
N LYS A 34 -21.15 8.00 8.06
CA LYS A 34 -21.15 6.95 7.02
C LYS A 34 -19.84 6.15 6.97
N TYR A 35 -18.86 6.49 7.79
CA TYR A 35 -17.63 5.72 7.87
C TYR A 35 -17.93 4.36 8.50
N ASP A 36 -17.79 3.31 7.69
CA ASP A 36 -17.93 1.92 8.11
C ASP A 36 -16.56 1.26 8.10
N LYS A 37 -15.95 1.13 9.29
CA LYS A 37 -14.65 0.50 9.44
C LYS A 37 -14.67 -0.96 8.96
N SER A 38 -15.76 -1.69 9.21
CA SER A 38 -15.86 -3.11 8.87
C SER A 38 -15.76 -3.32 7.36
N ALA A 39 -16.39 -2.45 6.56
CA ALA A 39 -16.29 -2.51 5.11
C ALA A 39 -14.85 -2.29 4.60
N TYR A 40 -14.06 -1.45 5.27
CA TYR A 40 -12.64 -1.28 4.97
C TYR A 40 -11.78 -2.46 5.46
N GLU A 41 -12.15 -3.08 6.58
CA GLU A 41 -11.49 -4.30 7.08
C GLU A 41 -11.66 -5.46 6.08
N GLU A 42 -12.84 -5.64 5.49
CA GLU A 42 -13.10 -6.65 4.46
C GLU A 42 -12.26 -6.42 3.18
N ILE A 43 -12.12 -5.17 2.73
CA ILE A 43 -11.25 -4.84 1.59
C ILE A 43 -9.78 -5.09 1.92
N LEU A 44 -9.36 -4.73 3.14
CA LEU A 44 -7.99 -4.94 3.58
C LEU A 44 -7.64 -6.43 3.62
N GLU A 45 -8.54 -7.28 4.11
CA GLU A 45 -8.35 -8.74 4.11
C GLU A 45 -8.12 -9.27 2.69
N GLN A 46 -8.90 -8.80 1.71
CA GLN A 46 -8.71 -9.19 0.30
C GLN A 46 -7.35 -8.74 -0.25
N TYR A 47 -6.91 -7.52 0.07
CA TYR A 47 -5.59 -7.02 -0.34
C TYR A 47 -4.44 -7.80 0.30
N VAL A 48 -4.56 -8.19 1.57
CA VAL A 48 -3.56 -9.01 2.26
C VAL A 48 -3.52 -10.41 1.65
N GLU A 49 -4.66 -11.02 1.38
CA GLU A 49 -4.74 -12.32 0.71
C GLU A 49 -4.12 -12.27 -0.69
N PHE A 50 -4.42 -11.21 -1.44
CA PHE A 50 -3.82 -10.95 -2.75
C PHE A 50 -2.30 -10.87 -2.65
N GLU A 51 -1.78 -10.11 -1.69
CA GLU A 51 -0.35 -10.03 -1.44
C GLU A 51 0.25 -11.40 -1.16
N GLU A 52 -0.39 -12.24 -0.34
CA GLU A 52 0.14 -13.56 0.01
C GLU A 52 0.22 -14.52 -1.18
N LYS A 53 -0.68 -14.38 -2.16
CA LYS A 53 -0.78 -15.30 -3.30
C LYS A 53 -0.06 -14.83 -4.56
N VAL A 54 0.09 -13.52 -4.77
CA VAL A 54 0.68 -13.01 -6.02
C VAL A 54 2.20 -13.14 -6.02
N PRO A 55 2.80 -13.83 -7.02
CA PRO A 55 4.25 -14.04 -7.10
C PRO A 55 4.98 -12.94 -7.88
N LEU A 56 4.24 -12.08 -8.61
CA LEU A 56 4.81 -11.13 -9.55
C LEU A 56 4.90 -9.72 -8.93
N LEU A 57 6.13 -9.26 -8.67
CA LEU A 57 6.34 -7.91 -8.14
C LEU A 57 5.75 -6.84 -9.07
N THR A 58 5.79 -7.03 -10.40
CA THR A 58 5.23 -6.08 -11.36
C THR A 58 3.75 -5.77 -11.13
N THR A 59 2.99 -6.75 -10.66
CA THR A 59 1.58 -6.58 -10.29
C THR A 59 1.47 -5.89 -8.92
N MET A 60 2.32 -6.29 -7.96
CA MET A 60 2.35 -5.72 -6.61
C MET A 60 2.75 -4.23 -6.57
N VAL A 61 3.62 -3.79 -7.48
CA VAL A 61 4.07 -2.40 -7.59
C VAL A 61 2.90 -1.42 -7.72
N VAL A 62 1.80 -1.85 -8.34
CA VAL A 62 0.61 -1.02 -8.56
C VAL A 62 -0.32 -1.04 -7.34
N ILE A 63 -0.38 -2.17 -6.63
CA ILE A 63 -1.38 -2.40 -5.59
C ILE A 63 -0.91 -1.91 -4.21
N TYR A 64 0.40 -1.79 -3.94
CA TYR A 64 0.88 -1.33 -2.63
C TYR A 64 0.36 0.05 -2.22
N GLY A 65 0.09 0.95 -3.18
CA GLY A 65 -0.58 2.22 -2.89
C GLY A 65 -2.00 2.00 -2.36
N ASP A 66 -2.74 1.06 -2.95
CA ASP A 66 -4.10 0.72 -2.51
C ASP A 66 -4.08 0.00 -1.16
N ILE A 67 -3.12 -0.92 -0.93
CA ILE A 67 -2.95 -1.58 0.37
C ILE A 67 -2.64 -0.53 1.45
N ALA A 68 -1.78 0.45 1.16
CA ALA A 68 -1.48 1.53 2.09
C ALA A 68 -2.73 2.35 2.46
N LEU A 69 -3.58 2.67 1.48
CA LEU A 69 -4.85 3.35 1.72
C LEU A 69 -5.84 2.48 2.51
N ALA A 70 -5.93 1.19 2.22
CA ALA A 70 -6.77 0.26 2.97
C ALA A 70 -6.36 0.19 4.45
N TYR A 71 -5.05 0.06 4.73
CA TYR A 71 -4.54 0.14 6.10
C TYR A 71 -4.83 1.49 6.77
N LEU A 72 -4.68 2.60 6.05
CA LEU A 72 -5.01 3.93 6.57
C LEU A 72 -6.50 4.02 6.92
N ASN A 73 -7.36 3.50 6.05
CA ASN A 73 -8.81 3.54 6.25
C ASN A 73 -9.27 2.68 7.43
N VAL A 74 -8.54 1.65 7.83
CA VAL A 74 -8.79 0.92 9.10
C VAL A 74 -8.03 1.50 10.29
N GLN A 75 -7.36 2.65 10.11
CA GLN A 75 -6.54 3.36 11.10
C GLN A 75 -5.29 2.59 11.57
N ASP A 76 -4.81 1.64 10.77
CA ASP A 76 -3.50 1.01 10.97
C ASP A 76 -2.41 1.87 10.30
N VAL A 77 -2.09 2.98 10.94
CA VAL A 77 -1.11 3.97 10.47
C VAL A 77 0.26 3.34 10.26
N LYS A 78 0.65 2.35 11.08
CA LYS A 78 1.96 1.70 10.99
C LYS A 78 2.08 0.95 9.66
N ASN A 79 1.14 0.06 9.37
CA ASN A 79 1.18 -0.70 8.12
C ASN A 79 0.91 0.20 6.92
N ALA A 80 0.01 1.18 7.02
CA ALA A 80 -0.19 2.16 5.96
C ALA A 80 1.12 2.82 5.54
N PHE A 81 1.94 3.25 6.51
CA PHE A 81 3.24 3.86 6.24
C PHE A 81 4.22 2.90 5.57
N ILE A 82 4.29 1.65 6.03
CA ILE A 82 5.15 0.60 5.47
C ILE A 82 4.86 0.39 3.98
N TYR A 83 3.58 0.20 3.62
CA TYR A 83 3.19 -0.03 2.23
C TYR A 83 3.34 1.22 1.36
N ALA A 84 3.06 2.41 1.90
CA ALA A 84 3.26 3.67 1.15
C ALA A 84 4.75 3.92 0.83
N CYS A 85 5.65 3.61 1.77
CA CYS A 85 7.10 3.70 1.54
C CYS A 85 7.57 2.66 0.51
N ALA A 86 7.09 1.42 0.61
CA ALA A 86 7.38 0.39 -0.37
C ALA A 86 6.90 0.79 -1.78
N TYR A 87 5.69 1.34 -1.87
CA TYR A 87 5.13 1.87 -3.11
C TYR A 87 6.00 3.00 -3.70
N LEU A 88 6.46 3.94 -2.86
CA LEU A 88 7.38 5.00 -3.29
C LEU A 88 8.73 4.43 -3.75
N GLU A 89 9.32 3.50 -3.03
CA GLU A 89 10.63 2.91 -3.37
C GLU A 89 10.60 2.22 -4.74
N LEU A 90 9.52 1.49 -5.04
CA LEU A 90 9.33 0.81 -6.31
C LEU A 90 9.03 1.76 -7.47
N ASN A 91 8.46 2.94 -7.19
CA ASN A 91 8.02 3.89 -8.20
C ASN A 91 8.79 5.23 -8.18
N LYS A 92 9.96 5.29 -7.53
CA LYS A 92 10.74 6.53 -7.38
C LYS A 92 11.14 7.22 -8.69
N ASN A 93 11.18 6.47 -9.80
CA ASN A 93 11.52 6.95 -11.13
C ASN A 93 10.28 7.25 -11.99
N ASP A 94 9.07 7.01 -11.49
CA ASP A 94 7.80 7.34 -12.13
C ASP A 94 7.20 8.55 -11.41
N ASP A 95 7.33 9.73 -12.02
CA ASP A 95 6.89 11.00 -11.43
C ASP A 95 5.39 11.03 -11.07
N LYS A 96 4.54 10.31 -11.80
CA LYS A 96 3.09 10.28 -11.49
C LYS A 96 2.85 9.42 -10.24
N ARG A 97 3.48 8.23 -10.20
CA ARG A 97 3.28 7.27 -9.10
C ARG A 97 4.01 7.70 -7.83
N SER A 98 5.19 8.30 -7.94
CA SER A 98 5.89 8.88 -6.78
C SER A 98 5.07 9.98 -6.12
N ARG A 99 4.46 10.88 -6.91
CA ARG A 99 3.55 11.91 -6.40
C ARG A 99 2.33 11.33 -5.71
N SER A 100 1.72 10.28 -6.30
CA SER A 100 0.64 9.53 -5.64
C SER A 100 1.10 8.92 -4.31
N ALA A 101 2.30 8.35 -4.24
CA ALA A 101 2.84 7.81 -2.99
C ALA A 101 3.06 8.91 -1.93
N TYR A 102 3.55 10.09 -2.32
CA TYR A 102 3.69 11.23 -1.43
C TYR A 102 2.35 11.76 -0.92
N ASP A 103 1.30 11.73 -1.75
CA ASP A 103 -0.05 12.13 -1.32
C ASP A 103 -0.59 11.18 -0.24
N ILE A 104 -0.38 9.87 -0.41
CA ILE A 104 -0.71 8.85 0.60
C ILE A 104 0.10 9.08 1.89
N LEU A 105 1.42 9.29 1.79
CA LEU A 105 2.29 9.57 2.95
C LEU A 105 1.89 10.87 3.68
N SER A 106 1.42 11.87 2.95
CA SER A 106 0.84 13.10 3.52
C SER A 106 -0.38 12.76 4.36
N ASN A 107 -1.35 12.01 3.81
CA ASN A 107 -2.57 11.62 4.52
C ASN A 107 -2.27 10.78 5.77
N ILE A 108 -1.35 9.82 5.68
CA ILE A 108 -0.88 9.02 6.82
C ILE A 108 -0.27 9.91 7.90
N SER A 109 0.60 10.83 7.51
CA SER A 109 1.27 11.74 8.46
C SER A 109 0.26 12.65 9.16
N LEU A 110 -0.70 13.21 8.43
CA LEU A 110 -1.77 14.03 8.98
C LEU A 110 -2.66 13.22 9.94
N ALA A 111 -3.06 12.00 9.56
CA ALA A 111 -3.86 11.11 10.40
C ALA A 111 -3.11 10.69 11.68
N SER A 112 -1.78 10.60 11.63
CA SER A 112 -0.92 10.30 12.78
C SER A 112 -0.64 11.50 13.71
N GLY A 113 -1.10 12.70 13.33
CA GLY A 113 -0.80 13.93 14.05
C GLY A 113 0.60 14.50 13.80
N ASN A 114 1.29 14.09 12.73
CA ASN A 114 2.56 14.69 12.31
C ASN A 114 2.32 15.66 11.16
N LYS A 115 1.78 16.84 11.47
CA LYS A 115 1.36 17.79 10.42
C LYS A 115 2.55 18.36 9.66
N VAL A 116 3.70 18.53 10.30
CA VAL A 116 4.94 18.95 9.64
C VAL A 116 5.28 18.01 8.49
N LYS A 117 5.36 16.69 8.74
CA LYS A 117 5.62 15.71 7.67
C LYS A 117 4.47 15.64 6.67
N GLY A 118 3.23 15.78 7.12
CA GLY A 118 2.07 15.90 6.24
C GLY A 118 2.25 16.99 5.19
N VAL A 119 2.59 18.20 5.61
CA VAL A 119 2.82 19.34 4.71
C VAL A 119 4.06 19.13 3.82
N GLU A 120 5.14 18.57 4.35
CA GLU A 120 6.34 18.25 3.57
C GLU A 120 6.01 17.28 2.41
N PHE A 121 5.32 16.18 2.71
CA PHE A 121 4.92 15.21 1.69
C PHE A 121 3.90 15.78 0.71
N TYR A 122 2.94 16.58 1.18
CA TYR A 122 1.98 17.24 0.30
C TYR A 122 2.67 18.12 -0.75
N LYS A 123 3.68 18.90 -0.36
CA LYS A 123 4.46 19.73 -1.29
C LYS A 123 5.24 18.88 -2.30
N LEU A 124 5.71 17.70 -1.91
CA LEU A 124 6.37 16.76 -2.82
C LEU A 124 5.38 16.13 -3.81
N ALA A 125 4.15 15.87 -3.37
CA ALA A 125 3.08 15.38 -4.24
C ALA A 125 2.60 16.45 -5.24
N HIS A 126 2.57 17.72 -4.82
CA HIS A 126 2.00 18.85 -5.56
C HIS A 126 3.01 19.98 -5.77
N PRO A 127 4.13 19.76 -6.50
CA PRO A 127 5.25 20.71 -6.55
C PRO A 127 4.93 22.03 -7.28
N GLN A 128 3.82 22.08 -8.01
CA GLN A 128 3.35 23.28 -8.72
C GLN A 128 2.43 24.15 -7.85
N GLU A 129 1.98 23.62 -6.71
CA GLU A 129 1.10 24.36 -5.81
C GLU A 129 1.90 25.29 -4.90
N THR A 130 1.34 26.47 -4.69
CA THR A 130 1.89 27.49 -3.82
C THR A 130 0.84 27.88 -2.78
N LEU A 131 1.25 28.57 -1.73
CA LEU A 131 0.31 29.12 -0.75
C LEU A 131 -0.69 30.08 -1.39
N GLU A 132 -0.38 30.70 -2.54
CA GLU A 132 -1.32 31.59 -3.23
C GLU A 132 -2.31 30.82 -4.10
N SER A 133 -1.89 29.68 -4.67
CA SER A 133 -2.67 28.91 -5.64
C SER A 133 -3.45 27.73 -5.05
N SER A 134 -3.17 27.31 -3.81
CA SER A 134 -3.79 26.13 -3.20
C SER A 134 -4.41 26.43 -1.83
N ALA A 135 -5.73 26.37 -1.76
CA ALA A 135 -6.48 26.47 -0.50
C ALA A 135 -6.17 25.30 0.45
N VAL A 136 -5.87 24.12 -0.09
CA VAL A 136 -5.48 22.95 0.69
C VAL A 136 -4.13 23.21 1.36
N LEU A 137 -3.12 23.66 0.60
CA LEU A 137 -1.80 23.97 1.15
C LEU A 137 -1.86 25.09 2.20
N GLN A 138 -2.70 26.11 2.00
CA GLN A 138 -2.95 27.15 3.00
C GLN A 138 -3.50 26.54 4.30
N HIS A 139 -4.53 25.69 4.19
CA HIS A 139 -5.17 25.06 5.33
C HIS A 139 -4.19 24.18 6.11
N LEU A 140 -3.47 23.30 5.42
CA LEU A 140 -2.47 22.41 6.02
C LEU A 140 -1.34 23.19 6.72
N THR A 141 -0.85 24.25 6.07
CA THR A 141 0.22 25.09 6.64
C THR A 141 -0.25 25.83 7.90
N LYS A 142 -1.52 26.27 7.93
CA LYS A 142 -2.12 26.87 9.13
C LYS A 142 -2.23 25.84 10.26
N GLN A 143 -2.76 24.65 9.98
CA GLN A 143 -2.88 23.59 10.99
C GLN A 143 -1.54 23.14 11.57
N MET A 144 -0.48 23.12 10.74
CA MET A 144 0.89 22.87 11.15
C MET A 144 1.41 23.96 12.09
N ALA A 145 1.13 25.23 11.83
CA ALA A 145 1.57 26.34 12.69
C ALA A 145 0.86 26.38 14.06
N GLU A 146 -0.32 25.79 14.16
CA GLU A 146 -1.11 25.67 15.39
C GLU A 146 -0.73 24.43 16.24
N GLU A 147 0.15 23.56 15.71
CA GLU A 147 0.62 22.35 16.39
C GLU A 147 1.55 22.71 17.56
N LYS A 148 1.15 22.33 18.78
CA LYS A 148 2.02 22.38 19.96
C LYS A 148 2.78 21.06 20.03
N GLU A 149 4.09 21.11 20.26
CA GLU A 149 5.06 19.98 20.17
C GLU A 149 4.73 18.70 20.97
N GLU A 150 3.67 18.64 21.77
CA GLU A 150 3.47 17.60 22.80
C GLU A 150 2.54 16.43 22.44
N GLU A 151 1.88 16.38 21.27
CA GLU A 151 0.99 15.27 20.91
C GLU A 151 1.30 14.68 19.52
N ILE A 152 2.35 13.85 19.43
CA ILE A 152 2.50 12.90 18.32
C ILE A 152 2.30 11.49 18.91
N SER A 153 1.07 10.99 18.88
CA SER A 153 0.73 9.70 19.50
C SER A 153 1.24 8.49 18.70
N VAL A 154 1.62 8.67 17.43
CA VAL A 154 2.21 7.62 16.58
C VAL A 154 3.43 8.16 15.86
N LYS A 155 4.61 7.59 16.17
CA LYS A 155 5.86 7.99 15.51
C LYS A 155 5.91 7.46 14.09
N VAL A 156 5.49 8.27 13.12
CA VAL A 156 5.91 8.11 11.72
C VAL A 156 7.45 8.19 11.68
N PRO A 157 8.16 7.20 11.13
CA PRO A 157 9.61 7.23 11.00
C PRO A 157 10.08 8.54 10.33
N GLN A 158 11.09 9.17 10.90
CA GLN A 158 11.60 10.44 10.36
C GLN A 158 12.30 10.27 9.02
N ASN A 159 12.85 9.08 8.73
CA ASN A 159 13.53 8.74 7.49
C ASN A 159 12.85 7.57 6.77
N LEU A 160 12.76 7.69 5.44
CA LEU A 160 12.28 6.64 4.53
C LEU A 160 13.25 5.44 4.42
N SER A 161 14.43 5.48 5.03
CA SER A 161 15.38 4.36 5.05
C SER A 161 15.11 3.36 6.17
N ASP A 162 14.32 3.77 7.17
CA ASP A 162 14.24 3.08 8.46
C ASP A 162 12.94 2.25 8.59
N TYR A 163 12.18 2.11 7.49
CA TYR A 163 10.90 1.41 7.49
C TYR A 163 11.06 -0.10 7.29
N GLU A 164 10.22 -0.87 7.99
CA GLU A 164 10.02 -2.29 7.73
C GLU A 164 9.43 -2.46 6.33
N LYS A 165 9.90 -3.44 5.55
CA LYS A 165 9.38 -3.70 4.20
C LYS A 165 8.28 -4.77 4.22
N PRO A 166 7.27 -4.69 3.34
CA PRO A 166 6.31 -5.77 3.15
C PRO A 166 7.02 -7.09 2.85
N LYS A 167 6.44 -8.21 3.29
CA LYS A 167 7.02 -9.55 3.05
C LYS A 167 7.29 -9.78 1.57
N THR A 168 6.37 -9.31 0.73
CA THR A 168 6.43 -9.53 -0.72
C THR A 168 7.46 -8.68 -1.45
N PHE A 169 7.99 -7.66 -0.79
CA PHE A 169 9.02 -6.79 -1.35
C PHE A 169 10.31 -7.57 -1.70
N PHE A 170 10.56 -8.67 -0.99
CA PHE A 170 11.77 -9.48 -1.16
C PHE A 170 11.61 -10.64 -2.16
N LEU A 171 10.41 -10.83 -2.74
CA LEU A 171 10.10 -11.97 -3.61
C LEU A 171 10.99 -12.07 -4.86
N LEU A 172 11.45 -10.94 -5.40
CA LEU A 172 12.34 -10.97 -6.57
C LEU A 172 13.66 -11.70 -6.31
N GLN A 173 14.05 -11.84 -5.05
CA GLN A 173 15.31 -12.47 -4.65
C GLN A 173 15.11 -13.92 -4.20
N ASP A 174 13.87 -14.35 -3.93
CA ASP A 174 13.52 -15.67 -3.41
C ASP A 174 12.82 -16.53 -4.47
N LYS A 175 13.62 -17.32 -5.19
CA LYS A 175 13.14 -18.22 -6.26
C LYS A 175 12.25 -19.34 -5.73
N GLU A 176 12.44 -19.76 -4.48
CA GLU A 176 11.64 -20.82 -3.88
C GLU A 176 10.25 -20.29 -3.53
N GLU A 177 10.17 -19.13 -2.90
CA GLU A 177 8.90 -18.47 -2.59
C GLU A 177 8.11 -18.12 -3.87
N PHE A 178 8.80 -17.68 -4.93
CA PHE A 178 8.19 -17.47 -6.23
C PHE A 178 7.53 -18.74 -6.76
N ALA A 179 8.21 -19.89 -6.66
CA ALA A 179 7.68 -21.16 -7.14
C ALA A 179 6.45 -21.61 -6.33
N ILE A 180 6.51 -21.50 -4.99
CA ILE A 180 5.40 -21.84 -4.10
C ILE A 180 4.15 -21.05 -4.47
N ARG A 181 4.24 -19.72 -4.50
CA ARG A 181 3.10 -18.83 -4.81
C ARG A 181 2.55 -19.01 -6.22
N SER A 182 3.44 -19.22 -7.19
CA SER A 182 3.03 -19.52 -8.56
C SER A 182 2.24 -20.83 -8.65
N THR A 183 2.64 -21.86 -7.89
CA THR A 183 1.90 -23.12 -7.79
C THR A 183 0.57 -22.93 -7.08
N MET A 184 0.53 -22.22 -5.95
CA MET A 184 -0.72 -21.89 -5.24
C MET A 184 -1.72 -21.24 -6.19
N LEU A 185 -1.30 -20.20 -6.92
CA LEU A 185 -2.19 -19.43 -7.80
C LEU A 185 -2.64 -20.23 -9.03
N THR A 186 -1.73 -20.95 -9.70
CA THR A 186 -2.08 -21.67 -10.94
C THR A 186 -2.87 -22.95 -10.71
N MET A 187 -2.69 -23.59 -9.57
CA MET A 187 -3.33 -24.87 -9.24
C MET A 187 -4.47 -24.71 -8.21
N ASN A 188 -4.71 -23.49 -7.72
CA ASN A 188 -5.66 -23.20 -6.65
C ASN A 188 -5.44 -24.10 -5.43
N LEU A 189 -4.19 -24.13 -4.96
CA LEU A 189 -3.74 -24.94 -3.84
C LEU A 189 -3.41 -24.07 -2.63
N GLU A 190 -3.63 -24.64 -1.44
CA GLU A 190 -3.09 -24.07 -0.21
C GLU A 190 -1.56 -24.23 -0.16
N ARG A 191 -0.91 -23.39 0.65
CA ARG A 191 0.56 -23.31 0.70
C ARG A 191 1.23 -24.66 0.97
N ASP A 192 0.75 -25.42 1.94
CA ASP A 192 1.30 -26.73 2.32
C ASP A 192 1.17 -27.76 1.19
N GLU A 193 0.10 -27.66 0.39
CA GLU A 193 -0.13 -28.53 -0.75
C GLU A 193 0.80 -28.17 -1.91
N ALA A 194 1.01 -26.88 -2.15
CA ALA A 194 1.95 -26.38 -3.14
C ALA A 194 3.40 -26.80 -2.81
N ILE A 195 3.81 -26.72 -1.52
CA ILE A 195 5.13 -27.18 -1.06
C ILE A 195 5.31 -28.68 -1.34
N LYS A 196 4.35 -29.52 -0.90
CA LYS A 196 4.40 -30.98 -1.13
C LYS A 196 4.42 -31.33 -2.61
N TYR A 197 3.70 -30.57 -3.44
CA TYR A 197 3.72 -30.76 -4.89
C TYR A 197 5.12 -30.49 -5.47
N LEU A 198 5.74 -29.38 -5.09
CA LEU A 198 7.08 -29.00 -5.55
C LEU A 198 8.16 -29.97 -5.07
N GLU A 199 8.06 -30.48 -3.84
CA GLU A 199 8.97 -31.51 -3.32
C GLU A 199 8.92 -32.79 -4.16
N LYS A 200 7.71 -33.29 -4.45
CA LYS A 200 7.53 -34.47 -5.33
C LYS A 200 8.09 -34.27 -6.74
N MET A 201 8.05 -33.04 -7.26
CA MET A 201 8.62 -32.70 -8.57
C MET A 201 10.14 -32.62 -8.55
N LYS A 202 10.79 -32.41 -7.39
CA LYS A 202 12.26 -32.43 -7.25
C LYS A 202 12.82 -33.86 -7.13
N GLU A 203 11.99 -34.83 -6.73
CA GLU A 203 12.35 -36.24 -6.56
C GLU A 203 12.24 -37.08 -7.85
N ASN A 204 11.54 -36.57 -8.86
CA ASN A 204 11.34 -37.22 -10.17
C ASN A 204 12.20 -36.57 -11.26
#